data_AF-A0A957UPJ1-F1
#
_entry.id   AF-A0A957UPJ1-F1
#
_cell.length_a   1.000
_cell.length_b   1.000
_cell.length_c   1.000
_cell.angle_alpha   90.00
_cell.angle_beta   90.00
_cell.angle_gamma   90.00
#
_symmetry.space_group_name_H-M   'P 1'
#
loop_
_entity.id
_entity.type
_entity.pdbx_description
1 polymer ?
#
loop_
_entity_poly.entity_id
_entity_poly.type
_entity_poly.pdbx_seq_one_letter_code
_entity_poly.pdbx_strand_id
1 'polypeptide(L)'
;VTGNTDNIAHLAGNRNFTFVHHDVSNYIYIQGDLDAILHFASPASPVDYLGLPIPTLKVGSLGTHNALGLALAKGARLLLASTSEVYGDP
;
A
#
# COMPACT_ATOMS: atom_id res chain seq x y z
N VAL A 1 9.33 2.26 -8.02
CA VAL A 1 9.81 3.55 -8.56
C VAL A 1 10.41 4.42 -7.47
N THR A 2 9.84 4.51 -6.27
CA THR A 2 10.33 5.41 -5.20
C THR A 2 10.93 4.72 -3.96
N GLY A 3 10.84 3.40 -3.84
CA GLY A 3 11.40 2.64 -2.71
C GLY A 3 12.72 1.94 -3.03
N ASN A 4 13.63 1.88 -2.06
CA ASN A 4 14.87 1.10 -2.11
C ASN A 4 14.90 0.12 -0.91
N THR A 5 15.27 -1.14 -1.16
CA THR A 5 15.44 -2.17 -0.13
C THR A 5 16.51 -1.81 0.92
N ASP A 6 17.47 -0.96 0.56
CA ASP A 6 18.48 -0.47 1.51
C ASP A 6 17.85 0.26 2.70
N ASN A 7 16.69 0.90 2.50
CA ASN A 7 15.94 1.59 3.58
C ASN A 7 15.49 0.63 4.68
N ILE A 8 15.37 -0.67 4.39
CA ILE A 8 14.93 -1.71 5.33
C ILE A 8 16.01 -2.77 5.58
N ALA A 9 17.21 -2.62 5.01
CA ALA A 9 18.27 -3.63 5.13
C ALA A 9 18.64 -3.91 6.60
N HIS A 10 18.57 -2.89 7.46
CA HIS A 10 18.80 -3.00 8.89
C HIS A 10 17.76 -3.87 9.64
N LEU A 11 16.64 -4.22 9.00
CA LEU A 11 15.61 -5.11 9.55
C LEU A 11 15.79 -6.57 9.10
N ALA A 12 16.75 -6.84 8.22
CA ALA A 12 17.02 -8.19 7.74
C ALA A 12 17.38 -9.14 8.90
N GLY A 13 16.72 -10.29 8.96
CA GLY A 13 16.92 -11.30 10.02
C GLY A 13 16.15 -11.03 11.32
N ASN A 14 15.43 -9.92 11.44
CA ASN A 14 14.55 -9.68 12.58
C ASN A 14 13.31 -10.58 12.50
N ARG A 15 13.09 -11.43 13.51
CA ARG A 15 11.95 -12.38 13.56
C ARG A 15 10.58 -11.69 13.58
N ASN A 16 10.53 -10.42 13.97
CA ASN A 16 9.30 -9.61 14.02
C ASN A 16 9.08 -8.79 12.74
N PHE A 17 9.92 -8.97 11.71
CA PHE A 17 9.81 -8.25 10.44
C PHE A 17 9.90 -9.22 9.27
N THR A 18 8.91 -9.17 8.38
CA THR A 18 8.93 -9.92 7.12
C THR A 18 8.75 -8.95 5.97
N PHE A 19 9.68 -8.96 5.02
CA PHE A 19 9.55 -8.20 3.79
C PHE A 19 8.92 -9.06 2.70
N VAL A 20 7.91 -8.51 2.01
CA VAL A 20 7.28 -9.13 0.84
C VAL A 20 7.38 -8.14 -0.31
N HIS A 21 8.11 -8.52 -1.37
CA HIS A 21 8.17 -7.72 -2.59
C HIS A 21 6.90 -7.98 -3.41
N HIS A 22 5.96 -7.03 -3.38
CA HIS A 22 4.64 -7.18 -4.00
C HIS A 22 4.11 -5.86 -4.56
N ASP A 23 3.37 -5.95 -5.66
CA ASP A 23 2.57 -4.84 -6.20
C ASP A 23 1.12 -4.99 -5.72
N VAL A 24 0.68 -4.05 -4.88
CA VAL A 24 -0.64 -4.02 -4.25
C VAL A 24 -1.80 -3.98 -5.26
N SER A 25 -1.57 -3.54 -6.49
CA SER A 25 -2.59 -3.60 -7.54
C SER A 25 -2.94 -5.03 -7.95
N ASN A 26 -2.10 -6.01 -7.58
CA ASN A 26 -2.39 -7.44 -7.69
C ASN A 26 -2.91 -7.99 -6.37
N TYR A 27 -3.63 -9.11 -6.44
CA TYR A 27 -4.19 -9.78 -5.27
C TYR A 27 -3.13 -10.03 -4.18
N ILE A 28 -3.48 -9.73 -2.92
CA ILE A 28 -2.56 -9.80 -1.78
C ILE A 28 -2.85 -11.06 -0.98
N TYR A 29 -1.85 -11.93 -0.85
CA TYR A 29 -1.93 -13.12 -0.02
C TYR A 29 -0.93 -13.04 1.14
N ILE A 30 -1.43 -13.05 2.37
CA ILE A 30 -0.64 -13.09 3.60
C ILE A 30 -1.08 -14.29 4.43
N GLN A 31 -0.11 -15.10 4.85
CA GLN A 31 -0.33 -16.25 5.72
C GLN A 31 -0.55 -15.80 7.17
N GLY A 32 -1.37 -16.56 7.90
CA GLY A 32 -1.70 -16.25 9.29
C GLY A 32 -2.72 -15.13 9.45
N ASP A 33 -2.86 -14.68 10.69
CA ASP A 33 -3.81 -13.65 11.10
C ASP A 33 -3.21 -12.26 10.93
N LEU A 34 -4.08 -11.27 10.74
CA LEU A 34 -3.72 -9.86 10.68
C LEU A 34 -4.66 -9.07 11.60
N ASP A 35 -4.11 -8.31 12.53
CA ASP A 35 -4.91 -7.40 13.36
C ASP A 35 -5.22 -6.10 12.60
N ALA A 36 -4.26 -5.61 11.81
CA ALA A 36 -4.36 -4.35 11.09
C ALA A 36 -3.57 -4.34 9.78
N ILE A 37 -4.05 -3.54 8.82
CA ILE A 37 -3.42 -3.25 7.55
C ILE A 37 -3.31 -1.73 7.43
N LEU A 38 -2.10 -1.22 7.19
CA LEU A 38 -1.83 0.20 6.98
C LEU A 38 -1.51 0.40 5.49
N HIS A 39 -2.45 0.98 4.74
CA HIS A 39 -2.30 1.15 3.30
C HIS A 39 -1.74 2.55 2.96
N PHE A 40 -0.43 2.59 2.70
CA PHE A 40 0.34 3.80 2.38
C PHE A 40 0.91 3.82 0.95
N ALA A 41 0.56 2.84 0.13
CA ALA A 41 1.07 2.78 -1.24
C ALA A 41 0.32 3.80 -2.10
N SER A 42 1.04 4.81 -2.58
CA SER A 42 0.60 5.74 -3.62
C SER A 42 1.80 6.54 -4.12
N PRO A 43 1.88 6.91 -5.41
CA PRO A 43 2.75 8.01 -5.86
C PRO A 43 2.23 9.34 -5.27
N ALA A 44 2.71 9.72 -4.08
CA ALA A 44 2.11 10.79 -3.30
C ALA A 44 2.56 12.22 -3.66
N SER A 45 3.61 12.38 -4.48
CA SER A 45 4.05 13.73 -4.89
C SER A 45 3.23 14.22 -6.09
N PRO A 46 2.88 15.53 -6.15
CA PRO A 46 2.18 16.11 -7.30
C PRO A 46 2.84 15.85 -8.64
N VAL A 47 4.17 15.91 -8.67
CA VAL A 47 4.94 15.62 -9.89
C VAL A 47 4.79 14.16 -10.29
N ASP A 48 4.84 13.22 -9.33
CA ASP A 48 4.80 11.79 -9.61
C ASP A 48 3.42 11.31 -10.06
N TYR A 49 2.31 11.75 -9.42
CA TYR A 49 0.99 11.31 -9.89
C TYR A 49 0.58 11.96 -11.22
N LEU A 50 1.09 13.15 -11.55
CA LEU A 50 0.95 13.74 -12.89
C LEU A 50 1.78 12.99 -13.94
N GLY A 51 2.99 12.54 -13.58
CA GLY A 51 3.86 11.76 -14.47
C GLY A 51 3.44 10.29 -14.64
N LEU A 52 2.74 9.72 -13.66
CA LEU A 52 2.34 8.31 -13.62
C LEU A 52 0.83 8.13 -13.35
N PRO A 53 -0.07 8.73 -14.16
CA PRO A 53 -1.51 8.76 -13.86
C PRO A 53 -2.15 7.36 -13.84
N ILE A 54 -1.77 6.47 -14.78
CA ILE A 54 -2.29 5.09 -14.82
C ILE A 54 -1.81 4.27 -13.61
N PRO A 55 -0.51 4.24 -13.27
CA PRO A 55 -0.04 3.61 -12.03
C PRO A 55 -0.71 4.17 -10.77
N THR A 56 -0.85 5.49 -10.65
CA THR A 56 -1.53 6.13 -9.50
C THR A 56 -2.97 5.64 -9.38
N LEU A 57 -3.72 5.64 -10.48
CA LEU A 57 -5.09 5.12 -10.51
C LEU A 57 -5.14 3.65 -10.07
N LYS A 58 -4.27 2.80 -10.63
CA LYS A 58 -4.25 1.37 -10.29
C LYS A 58 -3.92 1.12 -8.82
N VAL A 59 -2.95 1.83 -8.26
CA VAL A 59 -2.59 1.67 -6.86
C VAL A 59 -3.72 2.19 -5.96
N GLY A 60 -4.23 3.40 -6.22
CA GLY A 60 -5.30 3.99 -5.43
C GLY A 60 -6.62 3.22 -5.49
N SER A 61 -6.99 2.65 -6.65
CA SER A 61 -8.24 1.90 -6.81
C SER A 61 -8.07 0.40 -6.56
N LEU A 62 -7.23 -0.29 -7.35
CA LEU A 62 -7.07 -1.75 -7.23
C LEU A 62 -6.30 -2.12 -5.96
N GLY A 63 -5.29 -1.34 -5.58
CA GLY A 63 -4.56 -1.55 -4.32
C GLY A 63 -5.48 -1.46 -3.11
N THR A 64 -6.28 -0.40 -3.03
CA THR A 64 -7.28 -0.24 -1.96
C THR A 64 -8.31 -1.37 -1.97
N HIS A 65 -8.81 -1.75 -3.15
CA HIS A 65 -9.76 -2.86 -3.29
C HIS A 65 -9.19 -4.18 -2.76
N ASN A 66 -7.96 -4.51 -3.14
CA ASN A 66 -7.30 -5.73 -2.69
C ASN A 66 -7.02 -5.71 -1.18
N ALA A 67 -6.59 -4.57 -0.62
CA ALA A 67 -6.36 -4.41 0.81
C ALA A 67 -7.66 -4.55 1.63
N LEU A 68 -8.77 -3.99 1.14
CA LEU A 68 -10.10 -4.17 1.73
C LEU A 68 -10.55 -5.64 1.70
N GLY A 69 -10.34 -6.32 0.57
CA GLY A 69 -10.63 -7.75 0.44
C GLY A 69 -9.84 -8.61 1.44
N LEU A 70 -8.54 -8.33 1.59
CA LEU A 70 -7.71 -8.99 2.59
C LEU A 70 -8.18 -8.68 4.02
N ALA A 71 -8.50 -7.42 4.32
CA ALA A 71 -8.99 -7.01 5.64
C ALA A 71 -10.27 -7.77 6.00
N LEU A 72 -11.23 -7.83 5.07
CA LEU A 72 -12.49 -8.57 5.25
C LEU A 72 -12.24 -10.07 5.46
N ALA A 73 -11.38 -10.68 4.65
CA ALA A 73 -11.07 -12.11 4.75
C ALA A 73 -10.37 -12.49 6.06
N LYS A 74 -9.64 -11.55 6.67
CA LYS A 74 -8.89 -11.76 7.92
C LYS A 74 -9.58 -11.22 9.17
N GLY A 75 -10.69 -10.49 9.02
CA GLY A 75 -11.29 -9.73 10.13
C GLY A 75 -10.39 -8.60 10.65
N ALA A 76 -9.46 -8.11 9.82
CA ALA A 76 -8.47 -7.11 10.18
C ALA A 76 -9.02 -5.69 10.05
N ARG A 77 -8.44 -4.74 10.80
CA ARG A 77 -8.72 -3.30 10.60
C ARG A 77 -7.92 -2.76 9.42
N LEU A 78 -8.54 -1.96 8.56
CA LEU A 78 -7.83 -1.22 7.51
C LEU A 78 -7.71 0.26 7.89
N LEU A 79 -6.49 0.78 7.88
CA LEU A 79 -6.21 2.21 7.90
C LEU A 79 -5.74 2.62 6.50
N LEU A 80 -6.51 3.49 5.86
CA LEU A 80 -6.17 4.10 4.57
C LEU A 80 -5.66 5.52 4.81
N ALA A 81 -4.46 5.83 4.33
CA ALA A 81 -3.98 7.22 4.28
C ALA A 81 -4.65 7.96 3.12
N SER A 82 -5.79 8.60 3.40
CA SER A 82 -6.46 9.47 2.45
C SER A 82 -5.65 10.75 2.16
N THR A 83 -6.10 11.53 1.19
CA THR A 83 -5.49 12.81 0.79
C THR A 83 -6.55 13.91 0.70
N SER A 84 -6.16 15.16 0.97
CA SER A 84 -7.00 16.33 0.73
C SER A 84 -7.34 16.53 -0.74
N GLU A 85 -6.57 15.97 -1.66
CA GLU A 85 -6.84 16.05 -3.11
C GLU A 85 -8.20 15.45 -3.51
N VAL A 86 -8.82 14.64 -2.64
CA VAL A 86 -10.20 14.14 -2.86
C VAL A 86 -11.22 15.27 -2.99
N TYR A 87 -10.91 16.43 -2.40
CA TYR A 87 -11.75 17.62 -2.47
C TYR A 87 -11.56 18.42 -3.77
N GLY A 88 -10.51 18.12 -4.55
CA GLY A 88 -10.15 18.86 -5.75
C GLY A 88 -9.58 20.24 -5.43
N ASP A 89 -9.97 21.24 -6.22
CA ASP A 89 -9.56 22.64 -6.07
C ASP A 89 -10.56 23.34 -5.11
N PRO A 90 -10.15 23.76 -3.89
CA PRO A 90 -11.03 24.39 -2.92
C PRO A 90 -11.46 25.82 -3.28
#